data_AF-A0A7C9FCH3-F1
#
_entry.id   AF-A0A7C9FCH3-F1
#
_cell.length_a   1.000
_cell.length_b   1.000
_cell.length_c   1.000
_cell.angle_alpha   90.00
_cell.angle_beta   90.00
_cell.angle_gamma   90.00
#
_symmetry.space_group_name_H-M   'P 1'
#
loop_
_entity.id
_entity.type
_entity.pdbx_description
1 polymer ?
#
loop_
_entity_poly.entity_id
_entity_poly.type
_entity_poly.pdbx_seq_one_letter_code
_entity_poly.pdbx_strand_id
1 'polypeptide(L)' 'MTVSEAARFLFVSRPHVRQLIERDALTEVLPKRPEEEANIDPQSVLAYRIKQDIAFREWLDSHTGN' A
#
# COMPACT_ATOMS: atom_id res chain seq x y z
N MET A 1 -7.99 0.21 7.84
CA MET A 1 -8.44 0.41 6.46
C MET A 1 -8.52 -0.95 5.80
N THR A 2 -9.64 -1.26 5.14
CA THR A 2 -9.84 -2.58 4.53
C THR A 2 -8.96 -2.77 3.29
N VAL A 3 -8.77 -4.01 2.86
CA VAL A 3 -8.09 -4.35 1.58
C VAL A 3 -8.74 -3.61 0.40
N SER A 4 -10.08 -3.48 0.41
CA SER A 4 -10.82 -2.79 -0.64
C SER A 4 -10.55 -1.28 -0.68
N GLU A 5 -10.46 -0.64 0.48
CA GLU A 5 -10.13 0.77 0.60
C GLU A 5 -8.68 1.03 0.19
N ALA A 6 -7.74 0.19 0.64
CA ALA A 6 -6.34 0.27 0.23
C ALA A 6 -6.15 0.11 -1.27
N ALA A 7 -6.87 -0.84 -1.88
CA ALA A 7 -6.84 -1.06 -3.33
C ALA A 7 -7.30 0.18 -4.11
N ARG A 8 -8.38 0.82 -3.66
CA ARG A 8 -8.87 2.07 -4.25
C ARG A 8 -7.87 3.22 -4.06
N PHE A 9 -7.32 3.37 -2.86
CA PHE A 9 -6.37 4.45 -2.56
C PHE A 9 -5.08 4.33 -3.36
N LEU A 10 -4.54 3.12 -3.50
CA LEU A 10 -3.31 2.85 -4.24
C LEU A 10 -3.52 2.71 -5.75
N PHE A 11 -4.77 2.71 -6.22
CA PHE A 11 -5.14 2.43 -7.61
C PHE A 11 -4.62 1.07 -8.12
N VAL A 12 -4.78 0.02 -7.31
CA VAL A 12 -4.34 -1.36 -7.61
C VAL A 12 -5.47 -2.37 -7.34
N SER A 13 -5.25 -3.65 -7.69
CA SER A 13 -6.21 -4.72 -7.43
C SER A 13 -6.16 -5.22 -5.98
N ARG A 14 -7.27 -5.78 -5.47
CA ARG A 14 -7.29 -6.40 -4.13
C ARG A 14 -6.27 -7.54 -3.96
N PRO A 15 -6.07 -8.44 -4.95
CA PRO A 15 -4.99 -9.42 -4.86
C PRO A 15 -3.61 -8.79 -4.75
N HIS A 16 -3.37 -7.66 -5.43
CA HIS A 16 -2.09 -6.96 -5.32
C HIS A 16 -1.88 -6.41 -3.90
N VAL A 17 -2.91 -5.85 -3.26
CA VAL A 17 -2.82 -5.43 -1.85
C VAL A 17 -2.46 -6.59 -0.93
N ARG A 18 -3.02 -7.79 -1.15
CA ARG A 18 -2.66 -8.99 -0.37
C ARG A 18 -1.19 -9.36 -0.55
N GLN A 19 -0.68 -9.32 -1.79
CA GLN A 19 0.74 -9.53 -2.04
C GLN A 19 1.64 -8.49 -1.35
N LEU A 20 1.17 -7.24 -1.20
CA LEU A 20 1.92 -6.21 -0.48
C LEU A 20 1.98 -6.49 1.03
N ILE A 21 0.92 -7.06 1.61
CA ILE A 21 0.92 -7.52 3.00
C ILE A 21 1.88 -8.71 3.16
N GLU A 22 1.78 -9.72 2.29
CA GLU A 22 2.66 -10.91 2.30
C GLU A 22 4.15 -10.58 2.16
N ARG A 23 4.48 -9.42 1.58
CA ARG A 23 5.84 -8.92 1.40
C ARG A 23 6.28 -7.91 2.46
N ASP A 24 5.50 -7.76 3.53
CA ASP A 24 5.70 -6.78 4.61
C ASP A 24 5.78 -5.32 4.11
N ALA A 25 5.27 -5.04 2.90
CA ALA A 25 5.21 -3.69 2.36
C ALA A 25 4.04 -2.88 2.94
N LEU A 26 2.99 -3.56 3.40
CA LEU A 26 1.87 -2.99 4.15
C LEU A 26 1.73 -3.71 5.49
N THR A 27 1.38 -2.96 6.54
CA THR A 27 1.24 -3.50 7.89
C THR A 27 -0.19 -3.90 8.15
N GLU A 28 -0.40 -5.18 8.46
CA GLU A 28 -1.68 -5.68 8.93
C GLU A 28 -1.92 -5.31 10.40
N VAL A 29 -3.13 -4.89 10.71
CA VAL A 29 -3.63 -4.63 12.05
C VAL A 29 -4.60 -5.74 12.40
N LEU A 30 -4.19 -6.55 13.38
CA LEU A 30 -5.01 -7.65 13.86
C LEU A 30 -6.39 -7.13 14.31
N PRO A 31 -7.45 -7.88 13.97
CA PRO A 31 -8.79 -7.51 14.36
C PRO A 31 -8.94 -7.57 15.89
N LYS A 32 -9.87 -6.79 16.44
CA LYS A 32 -10.18 -6.84 17.88
C LYS A 32 -10.89 -8.14 18.26
N ARG A 33 -11.51 -8.80 17.29
CA ARG A 33 -12.21 -10.07 17.46
C ARG A 33 -11.72 -11.08 16.42
N PRO A 34 -11.57 -12.38 16.77
CA PRO A 34 -11.06 -13.40 15.84
C PRO A 34 -11.91 -13.59 14.58
N GLU A 35 -13.21 -13.28 14.64
CA GLU A 35 -14.15 -13.41 13.52
C GLU A 35 -14.15 -12.24 12.52
N GLU A 36 -13.49 -11.13 12.87
CA GLU A 36 -13.41 -9.96 12.00
C GLU A 36 -12.26 -10.09 10.99
N GLU A 37 -12.43 -9.57 9.78
CA GLU A 37 -11.32 -9.47 8.84
C GLU A 37 -10.26 -8.51 9.37
N ALA A 38 -9.00 -8.90 9.22
CA ALA A 38 -7.88 -8.04 9.56
C ALA A 38 -7.89 -6.77 8.71
N ASN A 39 -7.55 -5.66 9.35
CA ASN A 39 -7.45 -4.37 8.68
C ASN A 39 -5.99 -4.09 8.32
N ILE A 40 -5.77 -3.08 7.48
CA ILE A 40 -4.45 -2.55 7.14
C ILE A 40 -4.27 -1.24 7.89
N ASP A 41 -3.07 -1.02 8.43
CA ASP A 41 -2.68 0.26 9.02
C ASP A 41 -2.65 1.35 7.93
N PRO A 42 -3.48 2.40 8.02
CA PRO A 42 -3.49 3.48 7.06
C PRO A 42 -2.14 4.19 6.90
N GLN A 43 -1.33 4.27 7.97
CA GLN A 43 -0.02 4.93 7.89
C GLN A 43 0.97 4.14 7.04
N SER A 44 0.98 2.81 7.16
CA SER A 44 1.77 1.94 6.27
C SER A 44 1.41 2.14 4.79
N VAL A 45 0.12 2.32 4.47
CA VAL A 45 -0.34 2.53 3.09
C VAL A 45 0.04 3.90 2.57
N LEU A 46 -0.07 4.94 3.40
CA LEU A 46 0.39 6.29 3.03
C LEU A 46 1.90 6.30 2.77
N ALA A 47 2.68 5.67 3.66
CA ALA A 47 4.13 5.56 3.50
C ALA A 47 4.51 4.80 2.23
N TYR A 48 3.79 3.72 1.90
CA TYR A 48 3.99 2.99 0.65
C TYR A 48 3.74 3.88 -0.57
N ARG A 49 2.64 4.65 -0.57
CA ARG A 49 2.31 5.56 -1.68
C ARG A 49 3.39 6.63 -1.86
N ILE A 50 3.84 7.26 -0.78
CA ILE A 50 4.90 8.28 -0.83
C ILE A 50 6.19 7.70 -1.43
N LYS A 51 6.59 6.49 -1.03
CA LYS A 51 7.77 5.82 -1.61
C LYS A 51 7.61 5.59 -3.12
N GLN A 52 6.42 5.17 -3.57
CA GLN A 52 6.13 4.99 -4.99
C GLN A 52 6.20 6.33 -5.75
N ASP A 53 5.65 7.40 -5.19
CA ASP A 53 5.69 8.73 -5.81
C ASP A 53 7.13 9.27 -5.92
N ILE A 54 7.96 9.05 -4.90
CA ILE A 54 9.40 9.40 -4.94
C ILE A 54 10.11 8.60 -6.03
N ALA A 55 9.96 7.27 -6.05
CA ALA A 55 10.61 6.42 -7.05
C ALA A 55 10.17 6.77 -8.48
N PHE A 56 8.89 7.09 -8.67
CA PHE A 56 8.38 7.55 -9.96
C PHE A 56 9.00 8.89 -10.38
N ARG A 57 9.16 9.83 -9.44
CA ARG A 57 9.80 11.11 -9.69
C ARG A 57 11.29 10.96 -10.02
N GLU A 58 12.03 10.16 -9.27
CA GLU A 58 13.45 9.84 -9.56
C GLU A 58 13.60 9.19 -10.93
N TRP A 59 12.69 8.26 -11.28
CA TRP A 59 12.65 7.66 -12.61
C TRP A 59 12.41 8.71 -13.69
N LEU A 60 11.41 9.60 -13.51
CA LEU A 60 11.16 10.70 -14.45
C LEU A 60 12.40 11.59 -14.60
N ASP A 61 12.97 12.06 -13.50
CA ASP A 61 14.14 12.95 -13.50
C ASP A 61 15.33 12.31 -14.25
N SER A 62 15.53 10.99 -14.09
CA SER A 62 16.58 10.25 -14.82
C SER A 62 16.31 10.08 -16.33
N HIS A 63 15.06 10.18 -16.78
CA HIS A 63 14.66 9.99 -18.18
C HIS A 63 14.35 11.31 -18.90
N THR A 64 14.06 12.39 -18.17
CA THR A 64 13.72 13.70 -18.75
C THR A 64 14.87 14.70 -18.75
N GLY A 65 16.03 14.36 -18.17
CA GLY A 65 17.28 15.13 -18.30
C GLY A 65 17.11 16.62 -18.02
N ASN A 66 17.00 17.00 -16.74
CA ASN A 66 17.34 18.35 -16.30
C ASN A 66 18.80 18.39 -15.84
#